data_AF-A0A8C0WHU2-F1
#
_entry.id   AF-A0A8C0WHU2-F1
#
_cell.length_a   1.000
_cell.length_b   1.000
_cell.length_c   1.000
_cell.angle_alpha   90.00
_cell.angle_beta   90.00
_cell.angle_gamma   90.00
#
_symmetry.space_group_name_H-M   'P 1'
#
loop_
_entity.id
_entity.type
_entity.pdbx_description
1 polymer ?
#
loop_
_entity_poly.entity_id
_entity_poly.type
_entity_poly.pdbx_seq_one_letter_code
_entity_poly.pdbx_strand_id
1 'polypeptide(L)'
;MLSSHHYKSFKVSMIHRLRFTTDVQLGISGDKVEIDPVTNQKASTKFWIKQKPISIDSDLLCACDLAEEKSPSHAIFKLTYLSNHDYKHLYFESDAATVNEIVLKVNYILESRASTARAEYFAQKQRKLNRRTSFSFQKEKKSGQQ
;
A
#
# COMPACT_ATOMS: atom_id res chain seq x y z
N MET A 1 3.64 -8.11 -20.46
CA MET A 1 4.46 -7.95 -19.24
C MET A 1 5.47 -6.80 -19.30
N LEU A 2 6.10 -6.48 -20.45
CA LEU A 2 7.05 -5.34 -20.53
C LEU A 2 6.48 -3.96 -20.15
N SER A 3 5.17 -3.74 -20.31
CA SER A 3 4.53 -2.45 -19.98
C SER A 3 4.27 -2.22 -18.49
N SER A 4 4.50 -3.23 -17.62
CA SER A 4 4.27 -3.07 -16.17
C SER A 4 5.17 -2.01 -15.54
N HIS A 5 6.34 -1.75 -16.12
CA HIS A 5 7.30 -0.74 -15.64
C HIS A 5 7.09 0.64 -16.27
N HIS A 6 6.31 0.76 -17.36
CA HIS A 6 6.02 2.06 -17.94
C HIS A 6 5.17 2.89 -16.99
N TYR A 7 5.38 4.20 -17.00
CA TYR A 7 4.56 5.13 -16.22
C TYR A 7 3.08 4.97 -16.60
N LYS A 8 2.22 4.82 -15.59
CA LYS A 8 0.76 4.96 -15.72
C LYS A 8 0.23 5.65 -14.47
N SER A 9 -0.66 6.61 -14.66
CA SER A 9 -1.32 7.34 -13.59
C SER A 9 -2.77 6.92 -13.41
N PHE A 10 -3.23 6.87 -12.16
CA PHE A 10 -4.60 6.54 -11.79
C PHE A 10 -5.18 7.67 -10.94
N LYS A 11 -6.47 7.98 -11.12
CA LYS A 11 -7.21 8.85 -10.19
C LYS A 11 -7.87 7.94 -9.17
N VAL A 12 -7.47 8.06 -7.92
CA VAL A 12 -7.97 7.23 -6.80
C VAL A 12 -8.16 8.08 -5.56
N SER A 13 -8.88 7.56 -4.58
CA SER A 13 -9.09 8.24 -3.31
C SER A 13 -8.14 7.66 -2.26
N MET A 14 -7.29 8.50 -1.68
CA MET A 14 -6.41 8.10 -0.57
C MET A 14 -7.17 8.14 0.75
N ILE A 15 -7.16 7.05 1.51
CA ILE A 15 -7.83 6.93 2.81
C ILE A 15 -6.89 7.36 3.93
N HIS A 16 -7.31 8.34 4.73
CA HIS A 16 -6.57 8.84 5.89
C HIS A 16 -7.00 8.16 7.19
N ARG A 17 -6.19 8.28 8.25
CA ARG A 17 -6.45 7.63 9.55
C ARG A 17 -7.80 7.97 10.18
N LEU A 18 -8.32 9.17 9.92
CA LEU A 18 -9.63 9.64 10.40
C LEU A 18 -10.78 9.27 9.45
N ARG A 19 -10.56 8.34 8.51
CA ARG A 19 -11.54 7.82 7.54
C ARG A 19 -12.13 8.87 6.58
N PHE A 20 -11.55 10.05 6.49
CA PHE A 20 -11.79 10.93 5.35
C PHE A 20 -10.90 10.49 4.19
N THR A 21 -11.34 10.80 2.97
CA THR A 21 -10.63 10.49 1.74
C THR A 21 -10.24 11.77 1.01
N THR A 22 -9.15 11.70 0.23
CA THR A 22 -8.71 12.79 -0.63
C THR A 22 -8.38 12.24 -2.01
N ASP A 23 -8.87 12.91 -3.05
CA ASP A 23 -8.54 12.55 -4.43
C ASP A 23 -7.06 12.80 -4.70
N VAL A 24 -6.39 11.79 -5.24
CA VAL A 24 -4.98 11.85 -5.63
C VAL A 24 -4.80 11.32 -7.06
N GLN A 25 -3.78 11.84 -7.73
CA GLN A 25 -3.20 11.21 -8.90
C GLN A 25 -2.07 10.30 -8.43
N LEU A 26 -2.25 9.00 -8.61
CA LEU A 26 -1.28 7.96 -8.27
C LEU A 26 -0.49 7.57 -9.52
N GLY A 27 0.74 8.05 -9.64
CA GLY A 27 1.67 7.67 -10.71
C GLY A 27 2.46 6.42 -10.32
N ILE A 28 2.50 5.42 -11.20
CA ILE A 28 3.23 4.16 -10.97
C ILE A 28 4.13 3.87 -12.16
N SER A 29 5.42 3.74 -11.90
CA SER A 29 6.45 3.36 -12.86
C SER A 29 7.36 2.30 -12.25
N GLY A 30 8.25 1.75 -13.07
CA GLY A 30 9.30 0.87 -12.60
C GLY A 30 10.18 1.52 -11.55
N ASP A 31 10.41 2.84 -11.62
CA ASP A 31 11.38 3.54 -10.77
C ASP A 31 10.80 4.02 -9.44
N LYS A 32 9.54 4.47 -9.47
CA LYS A 32 8.89 5.10 -8.31
C LYS A 32 7.37 5.06 -8.38
N VAL A 33 6.77 5.25 -7.20
CA VAL A 33 5.35 5.55 -7.00
C VAL A 33 5.21 6.99 -6.52
N GLU A 34 4.39 7.76 -7.20
CA GLU A 34 4.13 9.18 -6.95
C GLU A 34 2.67 9.39 -6.55
N ILE A 35 2.43 10.25 -5.58
CA ILE A 35 1.09 10.57 -5.08
C ILE A 35 0.97 12.09 -5.01
N ASP A 36 0.22 12.63 -5.96
CA ASP A 36 -0.04 14.06 -6.07
C ASP A 36 -1.49 14.34 -5.66
N PRO A 37 -1.75 15.22 -4.68
CA PRO A 37 -3.12 15.61 -4.36
C PRO A 37 -3.77 16.33 -5.56
N VAL A 38 -4.99 15.94 -5.90
CA VAL A 38 -5.76 16.65 -6.93
C VAL A 38 -6.29 17.94 -6.31
N THR A 39 -5.56 19.04 -6.45
CA THR A 39 -6.07 20.34 -6.01
C THR A 39 -7.18 20.80 -6.95
N ASN A 40 -8.40 20.89 -6.46
CA ASN A 40 -9.49 21.55 -7.18
C ASN A 40 -9.16 23.06 -7.25
N GLN A 41 -8.60 23.53 -8.37
CA GLN A 41 -8.15 24.92 -8.57
C GLN A 41 -9.28 25.98 -8.54
N LYS A 42 -10.51 25.64 -8.16
CA LYS A 42 -11.67 26.55 -8.18
C LYS A 42 -12.04 27.17 -6.83
N ALA A 43 -11.39 26.80 -5.73
CA ALA A 43 -11.69 27.38 -4.41
C ALA A 43 -10.55 28.28 -3.92
N SER A 44 -10.83 29.59 -3.87
CA SER A 44 -10.00 30.61 -3.22
C SER A 44 -9.99 30.41 -1.69
N THR A 45 -9.26 29.43 -1.18
CA THR A 45 -9.07 29.23 0.26
C THR A 45 -7.58 29.30 0.60
N LYS A 46 -7.15 30.51 0.99
CA LYS A 46 -5.79 30.88 1.41
C LYS A 46 -5.29 30.16 2.69
N PHE A 47 -6.01 29.15 3.19
CA PHE A 47 -5.71 28.44 4.44
C PHE A 47 -5.88 26.91 4.34
N TRP A 48 -5.70 26.33 3.15
CA TRP A 48 -5.64 24.88 3.02
C TRP A 48 -4.20 24.39 3.18
N ILE A 49 -3.98 23.43 4.08
CA ILE A 49 -2.72 22.68 4.18
C ILE A 49 -2.45 22.07 2.80
N LYS A 50 -1.51 22.65 2.05
CA LYS A 50 -1.02 22.07 0.80
C LYS A 50 -0.37 20.74 1.14
N GLN A 51 -1.07 19.64 0.86
CA GLN A 51 -0.51 18.32 1.06
C GLN A 51 0.69 18.19 0.11
N LYS A 52 1.86 17.86 0.66
CA LYS A 52 3.09 17.72 -0.13
C LYS A 52 2.97 16.45 -0.99
N PRO A 53 3.33 16.50 -2.28
CA PRO A 53 3.51 15.30 -3.08
C PRO A 53 4.40 14.27 -2.39
N ILE A 54 4.02 13.00 -2.49
CA ILE A 54 4.80 11.87 -1.99
C ILE A 54 5.46 11.18 -3.18
N SER A 55 6.76 10.91 -3.09
CA SER A 55 7.50 10.10 -4.05
C SER A 55 8.21 8.98 -3.30
N ILE A 56 7.93 7.74 -3.67
CA ILE A 56 8.46 6.53 -3.04
C ILE A 56 9.29 5.80 -4.10
N ASP A 57 10.57 5.62 -3.86
CA ASP A 57 11.42 4.79 -4.71
C ASP A 57 10.90 3.34 -4.72
N SER A 58 10.85 2.73 -5.90
CA SER A 58 10.46 1.33 -6.08
C SER A 58 11.25 0.36 -5.20
N ASP A 59 12.51 0.64 -4.89
CA ASP A 59 13.36 -0.21 -4.04
C ASP A 59 12.91 -0.20 -2.58
N LEU A 60 12.17 0.84 -2.16
CA LEU A 60 11.58 0.96 -0.83
C LEU A 60 10.18 0.34 -0.73
N LEU A 61 9.57 -0.08 -1.84
CA LEU A 61 8.28 -0.75 -1.82
C LEU A 61 8.42 -2.17 -1.26
N CYS A 62 7.49 -2.56 -0.40
CA CYS A 62 7.53 -3.85 0.27
C CYS A 62 6.41 -4.79 -0.20
N ALA A 63 5.17 -4.29 -0.26
CA ALA A 63 3.99 -5.08 -0.61
C ALA A 63 2.86 -4.19 -1.15
N CYS A 64 2.04 -4.77 -2.02
CA CYS A 64 0.80 -4.18 -2.49
C CYS A 64 -0.30 -5.25 -2.47
N ASP A 65 -1.25 -5.12 -1.55
CA ASP A 65 -2.25 -6.13 -1.27
C ASP A 65 -3.66 -5.55 -1.50
N LEU A 66 -4.57 -6.34 -2.07
CA LEU A 66 -6.01 -6.08 -1.97
C LEU A 66 -6.39 -6.16 -0.49
N ALA A 67 -6.96 -5.09 0.05
CA ALA A 67 -7.34 -5.00 1.46
C ALA A 67 -8.83 -5.33 1.67
N GLU A 68 -9.69 -4.87 0.77
CA GLU A 68 -11.13 -5.09 0.82
C GLU A 68 -11.74 -4.97 -0.58
N GLU A 69 -12.75 -5.78 -0.90
CA GLU A 69 -13.59 -5.60 -2.09
C GLU A 69 -15.05 -5.70 -1.64
N LYS A 70 -15.75 -4.56 -1.57
CA LYS A 70 -17.16 -4.52 -1.13
C LYS A 70 -18.13 -4.69 -2.30
N SER A 71 -17.79 -4.12 -3.44
CA SER A 71 -18.58 -4.14 -4.67
C SER A 71 -17.68 -3.87 -5.88
N PRO A 72 -18.16 -4.10 -7.13
CA PRO A 72 -17.41 -3.73 -8.33
C PRO A 72 -17.04 -2.24 -8.38
N SER A 73 -17.80 -1.37 -7.72
CA SER A 73 -17.57 0.07 -7.64
C SER A 73 -16.74 0.52 -6.44
N HIS A 74 -16.40 -0.39 -5.51
CA HIS A 74 -15.69 -0.03 -4.29
C HIS A 74 -14.80 -1.18 -3.80
N ALA A 75 -13.51 -1.02 -4.05
CA ALA A 75 -12.43 -1.85 -3.55
C ALA A 75 -11.33 -0.98 -2.93
N ILE A 76 -10.55 -1.56 -2.03
CA ILE A 76 -9.47 -0.91 -1.29
C ILE A 76 -8.21 -1.74 -1.46
N PHE A 77 -7.10 -1.10 -1.80
CA PHE A 77 -5.77 -1.71 -1.72
C PHE A 77 -4.88 -1.01 -0.70
N LYS A 78 -3.89 -1.76 -0.23
CA LYS A 78 -2.88 -1.33 0.72
C LYS A 78 -1.51 -1.33 0.06
N LEU A 79 -0.84 -0.18 0.05
CA LEU A 79 0.56 -0.06 -0.32
C LEU A 79 1.43 0.01 0.95
N THR A 80 2.43 -0.86 1.04
CA THR A 80 3.41 -0.88 2.14
C THR A 80 4.79 -0.54 1.61
N TYR A 81 5.46 0.42 2.26
CA TYR A 81 6.79 0.86 1.90
C TYR A 81 7.63 1.16 3.15
N LEU A 82 8.94 1.15 2.99
CA LEU A 82 9.90 1.50 4.03
C LEU A 82 10.16 3.02 3.99
N SER A 83 10.07 3.67 5.15
CA SER A 83 10.41 5.09 5.31
C SER A 83 10.96 5.32 6.70
N ASN A 84 12.15 5.91 6.80
CA ASN A 84 12.86 6.17 8.05
C ASN A 84 12.90 4.94 8.98
N HIS A 85 13.26 3.77 8.41
CA HIS A 85 13.30 2.46 9.11
C HIS A 85 11.96 1.90 9.60
N ASP A 86 10.85 2.60 9.33
CA ASP A 86 9.51 2.11 9.63
C ASP A 86 8.78 1.64 8.36
N TYR A 87 8.05 0.53 8.48
CA TYR A 87 7.08 0.15 7.47
C TYR A 87 5.83 1.03 7.59
N LYS A 88 5.62 1.89 6.60
CA LYS A 88 4.45 2.75 6.48
C LYS A 88 3.40 2.09 5.58
N HIS A 89 2.14 2.44 5.80
CA HIS A 89 1.00 1.88 5.08
C HIS A 89 0.13 3.01 4.54
N LEU A 90 -0.16 2.95 3.25
CA LEU A 90 -1.14 3.81 2.58
C LEU A 90 -2.30 2.94 2.11
N TYR A 91 -3.50 3.50 2.18
CA TYR A 91 -4.72 2.85 1.75
C TYR A 91 -5.38 3.73 0.70
N PHE A 92 -5.90 3.09 -0.33
CA PHE A 92 -6.55 3.77 -1.45
C PHE A 92 -7.80 3.02 -1.84
N GLU A 93 -8.83 3.75 -2.25
CA GLU A 93 -10.08 3.20 -2.77
C GLU A 93 -10.34 3.65 -4.21
N SER A 94 -10.95 2.76 -4.99
CA SER A 94 -11.47 2.99 -6.35
C SER A 94 -12.47 1.87 -6.70
N ASP A 95 -12.95 1.84 -7.94
CA ASP A 95 -13.59 0.65 -8.52
C ASP A 95 -12.64 -0.56 -8.56
N ALA A 96 -13.22 -1.76 -8.52
CA ALA A 96 -12.48 -3.01 -8.43
C ALA A 96 -11.55 -3.25 -9.62
N ALA A 97 -11.93 -2.82 -10.84
CA ALA A 97 -11.08 -2.99 -12.02
C ALA A 97 -9.79 -2.17 -11.90
N THR A 98 -9.92 -0.89 -11.53
CA THR A 98 -8.76 -0.01 -11.27
C THR A 98 -7.88 -0.55 -10.15
N VAL A 99 -8.48 -0.98 -9.03
CA VAL A 99 -7.72 -1.54 -7.89
C VAL A 99 -6.93 -2.78 -8.32
N ASN A 100 -7.58 -3.72 -9.01
CA ASN A 100 -6.93 -4.94 -9.47
C ASN A 100 -5.80 -4.64 -10.46
N GLU A 101 -5.98 -3.67 -11.35
CA GLU A 101 -4.93 -3.24 -12.28
C GLU A 101 -3.71 -2.68 -11.55
N ILE A 102 -3.94 -1.82 -10.55
CA ILE A 102 -2.88 -1.21 -9.72
C ILE A 102 -2.13 -2.30 -8.96
N VAL A 103 -2.85 -3.15 -8.23
CA VAL A 103 -2.25 -4.23 -7.42
C VAL A 103 -1.40 -5.13 -8.30
N LEU A 104 -1.90 -5.52 -9.48
CA LEU A 104 -1.17 -6.35 -10.42
C LEU A 104 0.08 -5.65 -10.95
N LYS A 105 -0.03 -4.38 -11.37
CA LYS A 105 1.09 -3.58 -11.87
C LYS A 105 2.21 -3.44 -10.83
N VAL A 106 1.86 -3.11 -9.59
CA VAL A 106 2.85 -2.94 -8.50
C VAL A 106 3.49 -4.28 -8.16
N ASN A 107 2.72 -5.37 -8.10
CA ASN A 107 3.29 -6.69 -7.83
C ASN A 107 4.26 -7.16 -8.94
N TYR A 108 3.97 -6.87 -10.21
CA TYR A 108 4.95 -7.14 -11.28
C TYR A 108 6.26 -6.36 -11.12
N ILE A 109 6.23 -5.13 -10.62
CA ILE A 109 7.45 -4.35 -10.31
C ILE A 109 8.18 -4.96 -9.11
N LEU A 110 7.44 -5.42 -8.09
CA LEU A 110 8.02 -6.05 -6.90
C LEU A 110 8.62 -7.43 -7.19
N GLU A 111 8.08 -8.18 -8.15
CA GLU A 111 8.55 -9.50 -8.56
C GLU A 111 9.78 -9.44 -9.47
N SER A 112 9.89 -8.39 -10.29
CA SER A 112 11.05 -8.20 -11.17
C SER A 112 12.29 -7.66 -10.44
N ARG A 113 12.12 -7.13 -9.22
CA ARG A 113 13.18 -6.45 -8.45
C ARG A 113 13.67 -7.27 -7.26
N ALA A 114 15.00 -7.31 -7.10
CA ALA A 114 15.64 -7.75 -5.87
C ALA A 114 15.72 -6.58 -4.86
N SER A 115 14.69 -6.42 -4.02
CA SER A 115 14.66 -5.39 -2.96
C SER A 115 14.96 -5.98 -1.58
N THR A 116 15.97 -5.42 -0.89
CA THR A 116 16.28 -5.74 0.51
C THR A 116 15.17 -5.34 1.46
N ALA A 117 14.54 -4.17 1.23
CA ALA A 117 13.41 -3.70 2.02
C ALA A 117 12.23 -4.69 1.97
N ARG A 118 11.93 -5.24 0.78
CA ARG A 118 10.92 -6.29 0.61
C ARG A 118 11.32 -7.59 1.34
N ALA A 119 12.56 -8.05 1.17
CA ALA A 119 13.05 -9.27 1.80
C ALA A 119 12.98 -9.18 3.35
N GLU A 120 13.43 -8.07 3.92
CA GLU A 120 13.38 -7.81 5.36
C GLU A 120 11.94 -7.68 5.87
N TYR A 121 11.05 -7.05 5.10
CA TYR A 121 9.64 -6.94 5.45
C TYR A 121 9.00 -8.32 5.64
N PHE A 122 9.21 -9.24 4.69
CA PHE A 122 8.68 -10.60 4.79
C PHE A 122 9.33 -11.40 5.92
N ALA A 123 10.64 -11.27 6.12
CA ALA A 123 11.32 -11.90 7.26
C ALA A 123 10.75 -11.40 8.61
N GLN A 124 10.49 -10.10 8.74
CA GLN A 124 9.88 -9.52 9.93
C GLN A 124 8.42 -10.00 10.12
N LYS A 125 7.63 -10.04 9.06
CA LYS A 125 6.24 -10.55 9.07
C LYS A 125 6.20 -12.02 9.51
N GLN A 126 7.10 -12.86 9.00
CA GLN A 126 7.21 -14.27 9.38
C GLN A 126 7.61 -14.45 10.85
N ARG A 127 8.59 -13.67 11.33
CA ARG A 127 9.00 -13.69 12.76
C ARG A 127 7.83 -13.33 13.68
N LYS A 128 7.03 -12.32 13.33
CA LYS A 128 5.82 -11.94 14.09
C LYS A 128 4.77 -13.05 14.08
N LEU A 129 4.57 -13.73 12.96
CA LEU A 129 3.63 -14.85 12.86
C LEU A 129 4.08 -16.04 13.71
N ASN A 130 5.34 -16.46 13.62
CA ASN A 130 5.90 -17.56 14.39
C ASN A 130 5.82 -17.32 15.91
N ARG A 131 6.04 -16.07 16.35
CA ARG A 131 5.83 -15.70 17.76
C ARG A 131 4.38 -15.92 18.18
N ARG A 132 3.40 -15.47 17.38
CA ARG A 132 1.97 -15.66 17.68
C ARG A 132 1.60 -17.14 17.79
N THR A 133 2.06 -17.97 16.86
CA THR A 133 1.76 -19.41 16.88
C THR A 133 2.44 -20.14 18.04
N SER A 134 3.66 -19.75 18.43
CA SER A 134 4.33 -20.34 19.60
C SER A 134 3.59 -20.09 20.91
N PHE A 135 2.92 -18.93 21.06
CA PHE A 135 2.12 -18.63 22.26
C PHE A 135 0.80 -19.42 22.30
N SER A 136 0.15 -19.68 21.16
CA SER A 136 -1.07 -20.49 21.12
C SER A 136 -0.79 -21.95 21.48
N PHE A 137 0.31 -22.54 20.98
CA PHE A 137 0.71 -23.92 21.31
C PHE A 137 1.04 -24.11 22.80
N GLN A 138 1.61 -23.12 23.48
CA GLN A 138 1.86 -23.19 24.92
C GLN A 138 0.58 -23.09 25.76
N LYS A 139 -0.45 -22.42 25.25
CA LYS A 139 -1.74 -22.28 25.95
C LYS A 139 -2.52 -23.60 25.95
N GLU A 140 -2.52 -24.33 24.85
CA GLU A 140 -3.22 -25.63 24.74
C GLU A 140 -2.59 -26.73 25.61
N LYS A 141 -1.26 -26.74 25.77
CA LYS A 141 -0.59 -27.71 26.66
C LYS A 141 -0.94 -27.53 28.15
N LYS A 142 -1.37 -26.34 28.57
CA LYS A 142 -1.77 -26.07 29.96
C LYS A 142 -3.26 -26.33 30.23
N SER A 143 -4.11 -26.43 29.21
CA SER A 143 -5.54 -26.70 29.37
C SER A 143 -5.94 -28.17 29.19
N GLY A 144 -5.02 -29.03 28.75
CA GLY A 144 -5.25 -30.48 28.58
C GLY A 144 -4.81 -31.34 29.77
N GLN A 145 -4.47 -30.73 30.91
CA GLN A 145 -4.21 -31.42 32.19
C GLN A 145 -5.28 -30.99 33.20
N GLN A 146 -6.50 -31.50 33.03
CA GLN A 146 -7.50 -31.63 34.10
C GLN A 146 -8.20 -32.97 33.94
#